data_AF-A0A7C4TKC3-F1
#
_entry.id   AF-A0A7C4TKC3-F1
#
_cell.length_a   1.000
_cell.length_b   1.000
_cell.length_c   1.000
_cell.angle_alpha   90.00
_cell.angle_beta   90.00
_cell.angle_gamma   90.00
#
_symmetry.space_group_name_H-M   'P 1'
#
loop_
_entity.id
_entity.type
_entity.pdbx_description
1 polymer ?
#
loop_
_entity_poly.entity_id
_entity_poly.type
_entity_poly.pdbx_seq_one_letter_code
_entity_poly.pdbx_strand_id
1 'polypeptide(L)'
;MPSFQAYGGQQGRQFAQQCDALLVSRGFALRDRLVVAEVGVEIDRVALAPSGRPVWFEYKGSVQGARPGLMRTDTLKKAVANGALLRHLAEHPPYIVLTSHCPATGSGRAMLDAALDLGYFADVICVYDPAQTVRLDRL
;
A
#
# COMPACT_ATOMS: atom_id res chain seq x y z
N MET A 1 -18.20 12.93 22.14
CA MET A 1 -17.72 11.63 21.61
C MET A 1 -17.06 11.88 20.26
N PRO A 2 -15.83 11.42 19.99
CA PRO A 2 -15.24 11.60 18.66
C PRO A 2 -16.03 10.77 17.66
N SER A 3 -16.28 11.33 16.47
CA SER A 3 -16.97 10.61 15.40
C SER A 3 -16.11 9.41 14.93
N PHE A 4 -16.77 8.38 14.40
CA PHE A 4 -16.11 7.19 13.82
C PHE A 4 -15.03 7.56 12.79
N GLN A 5 -15.19 8.69 12.09
CA GLN A 5 -14.24 9.22 11.13
C GLN A 5 -12.95 9.74 11.79
N ALA A 6 -13.03 10.39 12.96
CA ALA A 6 -11.87 10.87 13.70
C ALA A 6 -10.98 9.71 14.19
N TYR A 7 -11.60 8.60 14.64
CA TYR A 7 -10.90 7.38 15.02
C TYR A 7 -10.22 6.69 13.83
N GLY A 8 -10.89 6.61 12.68
CA GLY A 8 -10.30 6.07 11.45
C GLY A 8 -9.07 6.85 11.01
N GLY A 9 -9.11 8.19 11.08
CA GLY A 9 -7.97 9.05 10.74
C GLY A 9 -6.77 8.87 11.68
N GLN A 10 -7.00 8.69 12.98
CA GLN A 10 -5.91 8.43 13.94
C GLN A 10 -5.24 7.07 13.69
N GLN A 11 -6.03 6.03 13.42
CA GLN A 11 -5.52 4.70 13.12
C GLN A 11 -4.74 4.66 11.80
N GLY A 12 -5.21 5.37 10.78
CA GLY A 12 -4.48 5.51 9.52
C GLY A 12 -3.11 6.17 9.71
N ARG A 13 -3.02 7.22 10.54
CA ARG A 13 -1.74 7.87 10.86
C ARG A 13 -0.77 6.94 11.59
N GLN A 14 -1.25 6.14 12.54
CA GLN A 14 -0.40 5.18 13.25
C GLN A 14 0.14 4.11 12.29
N PHE A 15 -0.70 3.59 11.40
CA PHE A 15 -0.25 2.62 10.41
C PHE A 15 0.75 3.22 9.41
N ALA A 16 0.54 4.46 8.97
CA ALA A 16 1.49 5.17 8.12
C ALA A 16 2.87 5.32 8.78
N GLN A 17 2.90 5.63 10.08
CA GLN A 17 4.16 5.70 10.84
C GLN A 17 4.88 4.34 10.91
N GLN A 18 4.14 3.24 11.05
CA GLN A 18 4.72 1.89 11.02
C GLN A 18 5.29 1.55 9.64
N CYS A 19 4.59 1.94 8.57
CA CYS A 19 5.07 1.77 7.20
C CYS A 19 6.36 2.55 6.95
N ASP A 20 6.36 3.85 7.31
CA ASP A 20 7.53 4.72 7.16
C ASP A 20 8.72 4.17 7.99
N ALA A 21 8.48 3.72 9.22
CA ALA A 21 9.51 3.11 10.06
C ALA A 21 10.07 1.81 9.46
N LEU A 22 9.22 0.95 8.90
CA LEU A 22 9.65 -0.26 8.20
C LEU A 22 10.54 0.11 7.01
N LEU A 23 10.09 1.02 6.13
CA LEU A 23 10.84 1.43 4.95
C LEU A 23 12.22 2.00 5.33
N VAL A 24 12.29 2.89 6.33
CA VAL A 24 13.55 3.44 6.85
C VAL A 24 14.45 2.34 7.39
N SER A 25 13.90 1.38 8.14
CA SER A 25 14.68 0.24 8.68
C SER A 25 15.28 -0.64 7.57
N ARG A 26 14.71 -0.61 6.36
CA ARG A 26 15.20 -1.31 5.17
C ARG A 26 16.05 -0.44 4.24
N GLY A 27 16.45 0.74 4.69
CA GLY A 27 17.36 1.62 3.95
C GLY A 27 16.69 2.45 2.85
N PHE A 28 15.35 2.50 2.81
CA PHE A 28 14.66 3.41 1.89
C PHE A 28 14.81 4.86 2.34
N ALA A 29 15.11 5.75 1.40
CA ALA A 29 15.09 7.19 1.63
C ALA A 29 13.69 7.73 1.31
N LEU A 30 12.93 8.08 2.34
CA LEU A 30 11.58 8.62 2.18
C LEU A 30 11.59 9.98 1.48
N ARG A 31 10.55 10.21 0.68
CA ARG A 31 10.19 11.50 0.06
C ARG A 31 8.74 11.81 0.41
N ASP A 32 8.27 12.98 -0.01
CA ASP A 32 6.88 13.35 0.22
C ASP A 32 5.88 12.51 -0.59
N ARG A 33 4.61 12.61 -0.22
CA ARG A 33 3.50 12.12 -1.03
C ARG A 33 3.47 12.82 -2.39
N LEU A 34 2.86 12.17 -3.37
CA LEU A 34 2.76 12.66 -4.74
C LEU A 34 1.32 12.55 -5.23
N VAL A 35 0.81 13.56 -5.93
CA VAL A 35 -0.42 13.43 -6.72
C VAL A 35 -0.02 13.26 -8.18
N VAL A 36 -0.38 12.13 -8.78
CA VAL A 36 -0.16 11.85 -10.20
C VAL A 36 -1.32 12.49 -10.97
N ALA A 37 -1.11 13.72 -11.44
CA ALA A 37 -2.16 14.58 -11.98
C ALA A 37 -2.88 13.98 -13.20
N GLU A 38 -2.16 13.21 -14.01
CA GLU A 38 -2.64 12.57 -15.24
C GLU A 38 -3.81 11.61 -14.98
N VAL A 39 -3.83 10.98 -13.79
CA VAL A 39 -4.85 10.00 -13.40
C VAL A 39 -5.54 10.32 -12.07
N GLY A 40 -5.17 11.44 -11.44
CA GLY A 40 -5.76 11.91 -10.19
C GLY A 40 -5.50 11.02 -8.96
N VAL A 41 -4.46 10.19 -9.00
CA VAL A 41 -4.13 9.26 -7.90
C VAL A 41 -3.13 9.90 -6.94
N GLU A 42 -3.45 9.92 -5.65
CA GLU A 42 -2.51 10.26 -4.58
C GLU A 42 -1.71 9.00 -4.18
N ILE A 43 -0.39 9.14 -4.15
CA ILE A 43 0.56 8.17 -3.63
C ILE A 43 0.91 8.59 -2.21
N ASP A 44 0.58 7.74 -1.23
CA ASP A 44 0.81 8.02 0.20
C ASP A 44 2.29 8.31 0.49
N ARG A 45 3.21 7.59 -0.18
CA ARG A 45 4.64 7.79 -0.01
C ARG A 45 5.45 7.49 -1.28
N VAL A 46 6.30 8.43 -1.67
CA VAL A 46 7.41 8.15 -2.59
C VAL A 46 8.66 7.82 -1.77
N ALA A 47 9.44 6.83 -2.19
CA ALA A 47 10.75 6.57 -1.59
C ALA A 47 11.77 6.12 -2.65
N LEU A 48 13.05 6.28 -2.32
CA LEU A 48 14.14 5.67 -3.08
C LEU A 48 14.58 4.40 -2.36
N ALA A 49 14.61 3.28 -3.08
CA ALA A 49 15.21 2.05 -2.60
C ALA A 49 16.73 2.22 -2.40
N PRO A 50 17.41 1.32 -1.66
CA PRO A 50 18.87 1.35 -1.51
C PRO A 50 19.61 1.35 -2.85
N SER A 51 19.02 0.77 -3.90
CA SER A 51 19.51 0.78 -5.28
C SER A 51 19.44 2.16 -5.98
N GLY A 52 18.77 3.14 -5.37
CA GLY A 52 18.47 4.45 -5.96
C GLY A 52 17.19 4.46 -6.80
N ARG A 53 16.53 3.30 -7.00
CA ARG A 53 15.29 3.20 -7.78
C ARG A 53 14.12 3.88 -7.04
N PRO A 54 13.33 4.73 -7.70
CA PRO A 54 12.10 5.24 -7.09
C PRO A 54 11.04 4.14 -6.99
N VAL A 55 10.28 4.16 -5.90
CA VAL A 55 9.15 3.27 -5.63
C VAL A 55 7.99 4.09 -5.06
N TRP A 56 6.78 3.78 -5.50
CA TRP A 56 5.54 4.37 -5.01
C TRP A 56 4.85 3.41 -4.04
N PHE A 57 4.54 3.91 -2.85
CA PHE A 57 3.88 3.13 -1.81
C PHE A 57 2.49 3.68 -1.48
N GLU A 58 1.54 2.76 -1.38
CA GLU A 58 0.20 2.98 -0.86
C GLU A 58 0.05 2.31 0.49
N TYR A 59 -0.55 2.98 1.47
CA TYR A 59 -0.73 2.49 2.83
C TYR A 59 -2.18 2.12 3.08
N LYS A 60 -2.47 0.81 3.09
CA LYS A 60 -3.80 0.27 3.40
C LYS A 60 -3.79 -0.54 4.68
N GLY A 61 -3.93 0.11 5.83
CA GLY A 61 -3.92 -0.59 7.10
C GLY A 61 -4.71 0.09 8.20
N SER A 62 -4.93 -0.69 9.24
CA SER A 62 -5.53 -0.29 10.50
C SER A 62 -4.93 -1.13 11.62
N VAL A 63 -4.78 -0.54 12.79
CA VAL A 63 -4.30 -1.21 14.01
C VAL A 63 -5.45 -1.93 14.73
N GLN A 64 -6.70 -1.52 14.50
CA GLN A 64 -7.88 -2.08 15.17
C GLN A 64 -9.00 -2.42 14.17
N GLY A 65 -9.92 -3.29 14.60
CA GLY A 65 -11.15 -3.67 13.87
C GLY A 65 -11.16 -5.12 13.37
N ALA A 66 -12.34 -5.61 12.98
CA ALA A 66 -12.55 -7.01 12.58
C ALA A 66 -12.04 -7.36 11.18
N ARG A 67 -11.91 -6.37 10.29
CA ARG A 67 -11.40 -6.50 8.91
C ARG A 67 -10.45 -5.35 8.59
N PRO A 68 -9.22 -5.37 9.13
CA PRO A 68 -8.21 -4.35 8.90
C PRO A 68 -7.56 -4.50 7.51
N GLY A 69 -6.97 -3.41 7.01
CA GLY A 69 -6.24 -3.42 5.74
C GLY A 69 -7.05 -3.92 4.55
N LEU A 70 -6.44 -4.78 3.73
CA LEU A 70 -7.05 -5.31 2.51
C LEU A 70 -8.07 -6.43 2.78
N MET A 71 -8.21 -6.93 4.02
CA MET A 71 -9.35 -7.78 4.36
C MET A 71 -10.70 -7.06 4.19
N ARG A 72 -10.68 -5.72 4.20
CA ARG A 72 -11.86 -4.92 3.89
C ARG A 72 -11.97 -4.71 2.39
N THR A 73 -13.03 -5.24 1.79
CA THR A 73 -13.17 -5.27 0.33
C THR A 73 -13.34 -3.90 -0.31
N ASP A 74 -13.90 -2.90 0.37
CA ASP A 74 -13.93 -1.52 -0.13
C ASP A 74 -12.53 -0.90 -0.19
N THR A 75 -11.67 -1.22 0.79
CA THR A 75 -10.28 -0.76 0.84
C THR A 75 -9.44 -1.42 -0.25
N LEU A 76 -9.62 -2.73 -0.47
CA LEU A 76 -9.00 -3.45 -1.57
C LEU A 76 -9.44 -2.88 -2.93
N LYS A 77 -10.74 -2.67 -3.14
CA LYS A 77 -11.26 -2.09 -4.39
C LYS A 77 -10.67 -0.71 -4.68
N LYS A 78 -10.46 0.13 -3.67
CA LYS A 78 -9.80 1.43 -3.82
C LYS A 78 -8.34 1.27 -4.28
N ALA A 79 -7.58 0.37 -3.64
CA ALA A 79 -6.21 0.09 -4.06
C ALA A 79 -6.17 -0.43 -5.52
N VAL A 80 -7.07 -1.36 -5.86
CA VAL A 80 -7.18 -1.92 -7.22
C VAL A 80 -7.50 -0.83 -8.25
N ALA A 81 -8.42 0.10 -7.92
CA ALA A 81 -8.73 1.21 -8.80
C ALA A 81 -7.52 2.13 -9.03
N ASN A 82 -6.77 2.47 -7.97
CA ASN A 82 -5.53 3.26 -8.09
C ASN A 82 -4.51 2.52 -8.98
N GLY A 83 -4.25 1.23 -8.70
CA GLY A 83 -3.32 0.42 -9.48
C GLY A 83 -3.71 0.32 -10.96
N ALA A 84 -4.99 0.12 -11.26
CA ALA A 84 -5.49 0.07 -12.63
C ALA A 84 -5.31 1.41 -13.38
N LEU A 85 -5.56 2.53 -12.70
CA LEU A 85 -5.33 3.87 -13.25
C LEU A 85 -3.84 4.14 -13.50
N LEU A 86 -2.97 3.81 -12.54
CA LEU A 86 -1.53 3.99 -12.69
C LEU A 86 -0.95 3.10 -13.80
N ARG A 87 -1.49 1.89 -13.98
CA ARG A 87 -1.06 0.96 -15.04
C ARG A 87 -1.29 1.49 -16.46
N HIS A 88 -2.21 2.45 -16.63
CA HIS A 88 -2.45 3.14 -17.90
C HIS A 88 -1.30 4.07 -18.31
N LEU A 89 -0.48 4.51 -17.35
CA LEU A 89 0.67 5.38 -17.62
C LEU A 89 1.74 4.62 -18.42
N ALA A 90 2.35 5.30 -19.39
CA ALA A 90 3.37 4.70 -20.25
C ALA A 90 4.59 4.23 -19.44
N GLU A 91 5.01 5.02 -18.46
CA GLU A 91 6.08 4.69 -17.52
C GLU A 91 5.68 5.17 -16.12
N HIS A 92 5.91 4.32 -15.13
CA HIS A 92 5.77 4.68 -13.72
C HIS A 92 6.69 3.82 -12.83
N PRO A 93 7.15 4.35 -11.68
CA PRO A 93 7.81 3.55 -10.65
C PRO A 93 6.96 2.35 -10.19
N PRO A 94 7.56 1.26 -9.67
CA PRO A 94 6.80 0.18 -9.06
C PRO A 94 5.82 0.71 -8.02
N TYR A 95 4.56 0.31 -8.14
CA TYR A 95 3.50 0.67 -7.20
C TYR A 95 3.23 -0.51 -6.25
N ILE A 96 3.53 -0.31 -4.98
CA ILE A 96 3.49 -1.35 -3.95
C ILE A 96 2.49 -0.95 -2.86
N VAL A 97 1.62 -1.88 -2.48
CA VAL A 97 0.69 -1.67 -1.37
C VAL A 97 1.28 -2.27 -0.10
N LEU A 98 1.55 -1.43 0.91
CA LEU A 98 1.81 -1.88 2.27
C LEU A 98 0.48 -1.99 3.02
N THR A 99 0.20 -3.17 3.56
CA THR A 99 -1.04 -3.42 4.29
C THR A 99 -0.79 -4.03 5.65
N SER A 100 -1.72 -3.80 6.58
CA SER A 100 -1.67 -4.50 7.86
C SER A 100 -2.09 -5.96 7.73
N HIS A 101 -3.02 -6.29 6.80
CA HIS A 101 -3.55 -7.63 6.63
C HIS A 101 -4.02 -7.86 5.19
N CYS A 102 -3.70 -9.04 4.65
CA CYS A 102 -4.18 -9.50 3.35
C CYS A 102 -5.39 -10.45 3.51
N PRO A 103 -6.35 -10.45 2.56
CA PRO A 103 -7.39 -11.47 2.54
C PRO A 103 -6.78 -12.85 2.24
N ALA A 104 -7.02 -13.83 3.11
CA ALA A 104 -6.49 -15.18 2.93
C ALA A 104 -7.33 -16.02 1.94
N THR A 105 -8.66 -15.84 1.94
CA THR A 105 -9.62 -16.62 1.15
C THR A 105 -10.80 -15.77 0.65
N GLY A 106 -11.66 -16.36 -0.16
CA GLY A 106 -12.92 -15.77 -0.60
C GLY A 106 -12.74 -14.67 -1.66
N SER A 107 -13.76 -13.84 -1.83
CA SER A 107 -13.79 -12.83 -2.89
C SER A 107 -12.70 -11.77 -2.76
N GLY A 108 -12.31 -11.40 -1.53
CA GLY A 108 -11.18 -10.50 -1.29
C GLY A 108 -9.87 -11.07 -1.82
N ARG A 109 -9.63 -12.37 -1.59
CA ARG A 109 -8.44 -13.04 -2.10
C ARG A 109 -8.45 -13.11 -3.63
N ALA A 110 -9.57 -13.54 -4.21
CA ALA A 110 -9.72 -13.60 -5.68
C ALA A 110 -9.53 -12.22 -6.35
N MET A 111 -10.02 -11.14 -5.74
CA MET A 111 -9.79 -9.76 -6.23
C MET A 111 -8.32 -9.36 -6.18
N LEU A 112 -7.62 -9.71 -5.09
CA LEU A 112 -6.19 -9.40 -4.94
C LEU A 112 -5.35 -10.17 -5.96
N ASP A 113 -5.61 -11.47 -6.11
CA ASP A 113 -4.89 -12.32 -7.07
C ASP A 113 -5.08 -11.80 -8.50
N ALA A 114 -6.32 -11.50 -8.92
CA ALA A 114 -6.59 -10.94 -10.24
C ALA A 114 -5.88 -9.59 -10.49
N ALA A 115 -5.80 -8.72 -9.47
CA ALA A 115 -5.12 -7.44 -9.60
C ALA A 115 -3.59 -7.59 -9.72
N LEU A 116 -3.00 -8.58 -9.05
CA LEU A 116 -1.59 -8.94 -9.20
C LEU A 116 -1.32 -9.51 -10.60
N ASP A 117 -2.16 -10.43 -11.07
CA ASP A 117 -2.03 -11.03 -12.41
C ASP A 117 -2.13 -9.99 -13.54
N LEU A 118 -2.99 -8.98 -13.37
CA LEU A 118 -3.14 -7.86 -14.29
C LEU A 118 -2.01 -6.81 -14.17
N GLY A 119 -1.11 -6.97 -13.20
CA GLY A 119 0.01 -6.07 -12.96
C GLY A 119 -0.41 -4.69 -12.42
N TYR A 120 -1.55 -4.59 -11.74
CA TYR A 120 -2.00 -3.35 -11.10
C TYR A 120 -1.16 -2.99 -9.87
N PHE A 121 -0.53 -3.99 -9.27
CA PHE A 121 0.46 -3.82 -8.22
C PHE A 121 1.76 -4.50 -8.64
N ALA A 122 2.89 -3.89 -8.33
CA ALA A 122 4.17 -4.56 -8.40
C ALA A 122 4.33 -5.58 -7.27
N ASP A 123 3.83 -5.27 -6.07
CA ASP A 123 3.75 -6.18 -4.92
C ASP A 123 2.68 -5.69 -3.93
N VAL A 124 2.22 -6.59 -3.06
CA VAL A 124 1.41 -6.29 -1.88
C VAL A 124 2.04 -6.96 -0.67
N ILE A 125 2.44 -6.15 0.32
CA ILE A 125 3.26 -6.59 1.45
C ILE A 125 2.50 -6.36 2.75
N CYS A 126 2.26 -7.45 3.48
CA CYS A 126 1.79 -7.40 4.85
C CYS A 126 2.93 -6.96 5.79
N VAL A 127 2.80 -5.79 6.41
CA VAL A 127 3.82 -5.18 7.30
C VAL A 127 4.11 -6.04 8.52
N TYR A 128 3.16 -6.88 8.94
CA TYR A 128 3.30 -7.74 10.11
C TYR A 128 3.78 -9.15 9.78
N ASP A 129 4.04 -9.45 8.50
CA ASP A 129 4.55 -10.74 8.07
C ASP A 129 6.03 -10.60 7.64
N PRO A 130 6.98 -11.08 8.47
CA PRO A 130 8.41 -11.01 8.17
C PRO A 130 8.78 -11.65 6.82
N ALA A 131 8.08 -12.72 6.42
CA ALA A 131 8.32 -13.40 5.16
C ALA A 131 7.91 -12.55 3.94
N GLN A 132 7.06 -11.54 4.14
CA GLN A 132 6.70 -10.58 3.09
C GLN A 132 7.59 -9.35 3.13
N THR A 133 7.88 -8.81 4.32
CA THR A 133 8.69 -7.59 4.44
C THR A 133 10.13 -7.76 3.92
N VAL A 134 10.69 -8.98 3.95
CA VAL A 134 12.00 -9.27 3.33
C VAL A 134 12.02 -9.07 1.81
N ARG A 135 10.85 -9.03 1.14
CA ARG A 135 10.79 -8.74 -0.30
C ARG A 135 11.15 -7.29 -0.62
N LEU A 136 11.03 -6.37 0.35
CA LEU A 136 11.47 -4.98 0.19
C LEU A 136 12.98 -4.88 -0.06
N ASP A 137 13.76 -5.85 0.44
CA ASP A 137 15.22 -5.87 0.27
C ASP A 137 15.65 -6.17 -1.19
N ARG A 138 14.69 -6.52 -2.07
CA ARG A 138 14.93 -6.87 -3.48
C ARG A 138 14.66 -5.71 -4.45
N LEU A 139 14.28 -4.53 -3.94
CA LEU A 139 13.84 -3.37 -4.73
C LEU A 139 14.99 -2.41 -5.10
#